data_AF-A0A1U8FZK2-F1
#
_entry.id   AF-A0A1U8FZK2-F1
#
_cell.length_a   1.000
_cell.length_b   1.000
_cell.length_c   1.000
_cell.angle_alpha   90.00
_cell.angle_beta   90.00
_cell.angle_gamma   90.00
#
_symmetry.space_group_name_H-M   'P 1'
#
loop_
_entity.id
_entity.type
_entity.pdbx_description
1 polymer ?
#
loop_
_entity_poly.entity_id
_entity_poly.type
_entity_poly.pdbx_seq_one_letter_code
_entity_poly.pdbx_strand_id
1 'polypeptide(L)'
;MDIISQLQEQVNTIAALTFNTFGTLQRDAPPVRLSPNYPEPPPVNPTEDSINVAEQPKQMSAAFVKAAKQFDALVAALPLSDGGEEAQLKRIAELQDENDAVGQELQKQLEAAEKELKQVKELFNQATDNCLNLKKPE
;
A
#
# COMPACT_ATOMS: atom_id res chain seq x y z
N MET A 1 -4.51 0.71 -0.46
CA MET A 1 -4.51 1.04 -1.89
C MET A 1 -3.78 -0.07 -2.62
N ASP A 2 -4.29 -0.55 -3.74
CA ASP A 2 -3.67 -1.64 -4.50
C ASP A 2 -2.32 -1.23 -5.10
N ILE A 3 -1.42 -2.20 -5.31
CA ILE A 3 -0.07 -1.95 -5.82
C ILE A 3 -0.06 -1.40 -7.25
N ILE A 4 -1.04 -1.80 -8.09
CA ILE A 4 -1.19 -1.27 -9.44
C ILE A 4 -1.62 0.20 -9.39
N SER A 5 -2.54 0.55 -8.48
CA SER A 5 -2.91 1.97 -8.27
C SER A 5 -1.73 2.81 -7.79
N GLN A 6 -0.92 2.28 -6.86
CA GLN A 6 0.29 2.96 -6.40
C GLN A 6 1.31 3.18 -7.53
N LEU A 7 1.49 2.19 -8.42
CA LEU A 7 2.34 2.34 -9.60
C LEU A 7 1.84 3.45 -10.54
N GLN A 8 0.52 3.52 -10.78
CA GLN A 8 -0.06 4.57 -11.63
C GLN A 8 0.15 5.96 -11.03
N GLU A 9 -0.06 6.12 -9.72
CA GLU A 9 0.20 7.37 -9.02
C GLU A 9 1.69 7.74 -9.05
N GLN A 10 2.58 6.76 -8.93
CA GLN A 10 4.01 6.99 -8.98
C GLN A 10 4.46 7.43 -10.39
N VAL A 11 3.91 6.85 -11.45
CA VAL A 11 4.15 7.30 -12.83
C VAL A 11 3.67 8.73 -13.03
N ASN A 12 2.49 9.07 -12.54
CA ASN A 12 1.97 10.45 -12.59
C ASN A 12 2.87 11.42 -11.83
N THR A 13 3.40 11.00 -10.67
CA THR A 13 4.34 11.79 -9.86
C THR A 13 5.65 12.02 -10.61
N ILE A 14 6.21 10.99 -11.24
CA ILE A 14 7.41 11.10 -12.08
C ILE A 14 7.16 12.09 -13.21
N ALA A 15 6.06 11.95 -13.94
CA ALA A 15 5.70 12.86 -15.03
C ALA A 15 5.58 14.32 -14.55
N ALA A 16 4.87 14.56 -13.44
CA ALA A 16 4.73 15.89 -12.86
C ALA A 16 6.08 16.48 -12.43
N LEU A 17 6.94 15.68 -11.78
CA LEU A 17 8.29 16.10 -11.41
C LEU A 17 9.11 16.46 -12.65
N THR A 18 9.03 15.67 -13.72
CA THR A 18 9.75 15.93 -14.97
C THR A 18 9.32 17.25 -15.61
N PHE A 19 8.01 17.45 -15.80
CA PHE A 19 7.50 18.69 -16.41
C PHE A 19 7.84 19.92 -15.58
N ASN A 20 7.66 19.86 -14.25
CA ASN A 20 7.96 20.98 -13.38
C ASN A 20 9.46 21.27 -13.32
N THR A 21 10.31 20.24 -13.30
CA THR A 21 11.77 20.41 -13.30
C THR A 21 12.23 21.12 -14.57
N PHE A 22 11.87 20.62 -15.74
CA PHE A 22 12.29 21.24 -17.00
C PHE A 22 11.69 22.64 -17.19
N GLY A 23 10.41 22.83 -16.86
CA GLY A 23 9.78 24.14 -16.94
C GLY A 23 10.46 25.17 -16.05
N THR A 24 10.86 24.76 -14.83
CA THR A 24 11.56 25.65 -13.90
C THR A 24 12.98 25.96 -14.37
N LEU A 25 13.72 24.95 -14.84
CA LEU A 25 15.05 25.15 -15.42
C LEU A 25 15.03 26.11 -16.61
N GLN A 26 14.02 26.02 -17.48
CA GLN A 26 13.88 26.89 -18.64
C GLN A 26 13.49 28.32 -18.23
N ARG A 27 12.56 28.47 -17.29
CA ARG A 27 12.09 29.76 -16.80
C ARG A 27 13.19 30.53 -16.07
N ASP A 28 14.01 29.84 -15.28
CA ASP A 28 15.00 30.42 -14.38
C ASP A 28 16.43 30.39 -14.97
N ALA A 29 16.59 29.99 -16.24
CA ALA A 29 17.89 29.92 -16.89
C ALA A 29 18.55 31.30 -17.00
N PRO A 30 19.79 31.49 -16.48
CA PRO A 30 20.49 32.76 -16.63
C PRO A 30 20.94 32.97 -18.09
N PRO A 31 20.96 34.22 -18.58
CA PRO A 31 21.52 34.52 -19.89
C PRO A 31 22.99 34.09 -19.99
N VAL A 32 23.38 33.47 -21.10
CA VAL A 32 24.76 33.06 -21.37
C VAL A 32 25.26 33.73 -22.66
N ARG A 33 26.50 34.23 -22.65
CA ARG A 33 27.13 34.76 -23.87
C ARG A 33 27.44 33.62 -24.83
N LEU A 34 26.96 33.70 -26.06
CA LEU A 34 27.21 32.70 -27.10
C LEU A 34 28.60 32.85 -27.74
N SER A 35 29.19 34.05 -27.71
CA SER A 35 30.51 34.33 -28.28
C SER A 35 31.14 35.57 -27.61
N PRO A 36 32.48 35.66 -27.57
CA PRO A 36 33.20 36.85 -27.13
C PRO A 36 32.84 38.14 -27.89
N ASN A 37 32.24 38.02 -29.08
CA ASN A 37 31.85 39.17 -29.91
C ASN A 37 30.53 39.83 -29.48
N TYR A 38 29.75 39.21 -28.59
CA TYR A 38 28.50 39.80 -28.09
C TYR A 38 28.71 40.56 -26.78
N PRO A 39 27.95 41.63 -26.48
CA PRO A 39 28.01 42.30 -25.19
C PRO A 39 27.77 41.34 -24.03
N GLU A 40 28.29 41.68 -22.85
CA GLU A 40 27.99 40.93 -21.64
C GLU A 40 26.52 41.12 -21.25
N PRO A 41 25.77 40.05 -20.97
CA PRO A 41 24.39 40.18 -20.56
C PRO A 41 24.30 40.99 -19.27
N PRO A 42 23.26 41.82 -19.12
CA PRO A 42 23.08 42.64 -17.94
C PRO A 42 23.04 41.74 -16.69
N PRO A 43 23.65 42.18 -15.57
CA PRO A 43 23.62 41.42 -14.33
C PRO A 43 22.17 41.21 -13.89
N VAL A 44 21.80 39.97 -13.64
CA VAL A 44 20.49 39.63 -13.08
C VAL A 44 20.53 40.07 -11.62
N ASN A 45 19.83 41.17 -11.28
CA ASN A 45 19.70 41.59 -9.89
C ASN A 45 18.98 40.50 -9.10
N PRO A 46 19.56 39.98 -8.00
CA PRO A 46 18.85 39.06 -7.14
C PRO A 46 17.71 39.83 -6.48
N THR A 47 16.47 39.52 -6.86
CA THR A 47 15.31 39.83 -6.02
C THR A 47 15.46 39.04 -4.71
N GLU A 48 14.87 39.51 -3.61
CA GLU A 48 14.96 38.83 -2.30
C GLU A 48 14.45 37.37 -2.34
N ASP A 49 13.66 37.02 -3.36
CA ASP A 49 13.21 35.66 -3.71
C ASP A 49 14.09 34.94 -4.75
N SER A 50 15.35 35.37 -4.96
CA SER A 50 16.25 34.74 -5.92
C SER A 50 16.54 33.29 -5.49
N ILE A 51 15.78 32.37 -6.09
CA ILE A 51 15.97 30.94 -5.89
C ILE A 51 17.41 30.62 -6.28
N ASN A 52 18.13 29.91 -5.42
CA ASN A 52 19.49 29.50 -5.71
C ASN A 52 19.48 28.54 -6.91
N VAL A 53 19.68 29.10 -8.10
CA VAL A 53 19.65 28.42 -9.40
C VAL A 53 20.68 27.28 -9.47
N ALA A 54 21.70 27.26 -8.58
CA ALA A 54 22.66 26.17 -8.50
C ALA A 54 22.22 25.01 -7.58
N GLU A 55 21.38 25.26 -6.58
CA GLU A 55 20.93 24.24 -5.61
C GLU A 55 19.58 23.62 -5.99
N GLN A 56 18.68 24.39 -6.59
CA GLN A 56 17.35 23.92 -6.99
C GLN A 56 17.39 22.73 -7.99
N PRO A 57 18.26 22.72 -9.03
CA PRO A 57 18.37 21.56 -9.93
C PRO A 57 18.80 20.29 -9.20
N LYS A 58 19.68 20.42 -8.18
CA LYS A 58 20.12 19.28 -7.38
C LYS A 58 18.94 18.69 -6.59
N GLN A 59 18.16 19.54 -5.93
CA GLN A 59 16.98 19.10 -5.17
C GLN A 59 15.93 18.42 -6.08
N MET A 60 15.65 19.01 -7.24
CA MET A 60 14.73 18.44 -8.22
C MET A 60 15.23 17.10 -8.77
N SER A 61 16.53 17.00 -9.09
CA SER A 61 17.13 15.74 -9.54
C SER A 61 17.08 14.65 -8.46
N ALA A 62 17.30 15.01 -7.18
CA ALA A 62 17.20 14.08 -6.07
C ALA A 62 15.75 13.59 -5.88
N ALA A 63 14.76 14.48 -6.00
CA ALA A 63 13.35 14.11 -5.95
C ALA A 63 12.96 13.16 -7.09
N PHE A 64 13.45 13.42 -8.31
CA PHE A 64 13.23 12.55 -9.46
C PHE A 64 13.84 11.15 -9.26
N VAL A 65 15.10 11.07 -8.83
CA VAL A 65 15.77 9.78 -8.56
C VAL A 65 15.07 9.02 -7.44
N LYS A 66 14.61 9.71 -6.39
CA LYS A 66 13.83 9.09 -5.32
C LYS A 66 12.53 8.50 -5.87
N ALA A 67 11.82 9.25 -6.72
CA ALA A 67 10.58 8.79 -7.32
C ALA A 67 10.81 7.57 -8.24
N ALA A 68 11.88 7.55 -9.01
CA ALA A 68 12.27 6.39 -9.82
C ALA A 68 12.56 5.15 -8.96
N LYS A 69 13.33 5.30 -7.88
CA LYS A 69 13.61 4.18 -6.95
C LYS A 69 12.35 3.64 -6.27
N GLN A 70 11.40 4.51 -5.94
CA GLN A 70 10.10 4.09 -5.39
C GLN A 70 9.30 3.30 -6.43
N PHE A 71 9.33 3.70 -7.70
CA PHE A 71 8.72 2.94 -8.77
C PHE A 71 9.35 1.55 -8.90
N ASP A 72 10.69 1.44 -8.90
CA ASP A 72 11.38 0.14 -8.96
C ASP A 72 11.01 -0.77 -7.78
N ALA A 73 10.91 -0.22 -6.57
CA ALA A 73 10.48 -0.96 -5.40
C ALA A 73 9.04 -1.47 -5.51
N LEU A 74 8.13 -0.67 -6.09
CA LEU A 74 6.76 -1.08 -6.36
C LEU A 74 6.69 -2.18 -7.43
N VAL A 75 7.50 -2.08 -8.50
CA VAL A 75 7.60 -3.13 -9.52
C VAL A 75 8.11 -4.43 -8.91
N ALA A 76 9.14 -4.38 -8.05
CA ALA A 76 9.70 -5.54 -7.38
C ALA A 76 8.71 -6.20 -6.40
N ALA A 77 7.75 -5.43 -5.86
CA ALA A 77 6.72 -5.93 -4.97
C ALA A 77 5.49 -6.50 -5.69
N LEU A 78 5.44 -6.45 -7.03
CA LEU A 78 4.36 -7.08 -7.79
C LEU A 78 4.33 -8.60 -7.52
N PRO A 79 3.15 -9.17 -7.20
CA PRO A 79 3.03 -10.60 -7.02
C PRO A 79 3.36 -11.29 -8.36
N LEU A 80 4.43 -12.08 -8.37
CA LEU A 80 4.85 -12.84 -9.54
C LEU A 80 3.78 -13.90 -9.83
N SER A 81 3.22 -13.87 -11.03
CA SER A 81 2.39 -14.96 -11.54
C SER A 81 3.29 -16.09 -12.02
N ASP A 82 3.86 -16.86 -11.09
CA ASP A 82 4.59 -18.08 -11.45
C ASP A 82 3.65 -19.01 -12.25
N GLY A 83 3.95 -19.18 -13.54
CA GLY A 83 3.16 -20.01 -14.45
C GLY A 83 1.99 -19.31 -15.17
N GLY A 84 1.87 -17.99 -15.10
CA GLY A 84 0.85 -17.23 -15.84
C GLY A 84 -0.59 -17.42 -15.33
N GLU A 85 -1.57 -16.99 -16.13
CA GLU A 85 -2.99 -16.95 -15.74
C GLU A 85 -3.55 -18.34 -15.42
N GLU A 86 -3.19 -19.37 -16.18
CA GLU A 86 -3.70 -20.73 -15.97
C GLU A 86 -3.26 -21.31 -14.61
N ALA A 87 -2.00 -21.11 -14.23
CA ALA A 87 -1.49 -21.54 -12.93
C ALA A 87 -2.18 -20.79 -11.78
N GLN A 88 -2.47 -19.49 -11.97
CA GLN A 88 -3.23 -18.70 -11.00
C GLN A 88 -4.67 -19.21 -10.85
N LEU A 89 -5.36 -19.47 -11.96
CA LEU A 89 -6.73 -20.00 -11.92
C LEU A 89 -6.78 -21.36 -11.23
N LYS A 90 -5.82 -22.24 -11.53
CA LYS A 90 -5.69 -23.53 -10.84
C LYS A 90 -5.46 -23.33 -9.34
N ARG A 91 -4.57 -22.42 -8.96
CA ARG A 91 -4.30 -22.11 -7.55
C ARG A 91 -5.53 -21.54 -6.83
N ILE A 92 -6.33 -20.73 -7.51
CA ILE A 92 -7.61 -20.22 -6.98
C ILE A 92 -8.58 -21.36 -6.73
N ALA A 93 -8.74 -22.29 -7.67
CA ALA A 93 -9.61 -23.45 -7.50
C ALA A 93 -9.17 -24.33 -6.31
N GLU A 94 -7.87 -24.62 -6.21
CA GLU A 94 -7.31 -25.36 -5.06
C GLU A 94 -7.61 -24.67 -3.72
N LEU A 95 -7.44 -23.35 -3.66
CA LEU A 95 -7.74 -22.57 -2.45
C LEU A 95 -9.24 -22.51 -2.13
N GLN A 96 -10.11 -22.53 -3.14
CA GLN A 96 -11.56 -22.61 -2.95
C GLN A 96 -11.95 -23.96 -2.35
N ASP A 97 -11.43 -25.07 -2.90
CA ASP A 97 -11.68 -26.41 -2.38
C ASP A 97 -11.16 -26.57 -0.93
N GLU A 98 -9.97 -26.02 -0.63
CA GLU A 98 -9.42 -26.02 0.72
C GLU A 98 -10.28 -25.21 1.69
N ASN A 99 -10.75 -24.03 1.27
CA ASN A 99 -11.60 -23.18 2.10
C ASN A 99 -12.92 -23.87 2.42
N ASP A 100 -13.55 -24.51 1.43
CA ASP A 100 -14.80 -25.25 1.61
C ASP A 100 -14.63 -26.43 2.57
N ALA A 101 -13.53 -27.18 2.45
CA ALA A 101 -13.22 -28.30 3.35
C ALA A 101 -13.01 -27.81 4.80
N VAL A 102 -12.23 -26.73 4.98
CA VAL A 102 -12.01 -26.12 6.30
C VAL A 102 -13.32 -25.57 6.87
N GLY A 103 -14.18 -24.98 6.03
CA GLY A 103 -15.50 -24.48 6.43
C GLY A 103 -16.43 -25.59 6.93
N GLN A 104 -16.44 -26.74 6.25
CA GLN A 104 -17.22 -27.91 6.69
C GLN A 104 -16.72 -28.48 8.02
N GLU A 105 -15.40 -28.57 8.20
CA GLU A 105 -14.82 -29.04 9.46
C GLU A 105 -15.13 -28.07 10.60
N LEU A 106 -15.02 -26.76 10.36
CA LEU A 106 -15.41 -25.74 11.33
C LEU A 106 -16.89 -25.87 11.73
N GLN A 107 -17.79 -26.06 10.77
CA GLN A 107 -19.22 -26.24 11.03
C GLN A 107 -19.47 -27.46 11.93
N LYS A 108 -18.82 -28.57 11.65
CA LYS A 108 -18.95 -29.80 12.45
C LYS A 108 -18.45 -29.61 13.89
N GLN A 109 -17.34 -28.88 14.06
CA GLN A 109 -16.82 -28.57 15.39
C GLN A 109 -17.76 -27.65 16.17
N LEU A 110 -18.37 -26.67 15.51
CA LEU A 110 -19.38 -25.81 16.12
C LEU A 110 -20.60 -26.61 16.59
N GLU A 111 -21.13 -27.51 15.76
CA GLU A 111 -22.26 -28.37 16.14
C GLU A 111 -21.93 -29.28 17.33
N ALA A 112 -20.72 -29.85 17.37
CA ALA A 112 -20.26 -30.64 18.50
C ALA A 112 -20.17 -29.80 19.79
N ALA A 113 -19.57 -28.62 19.71
CA ALA A 113 -19.43 -27.70 20.83
C ALA A 113 -20.79 -27.20 21.35
N GLU A 114 -21.75 -26.91 20.47
CA GLU A 114 -23.11 -26.53 20.86
C GLU A 114 -23.83 -27.64 21.62
N LYS A 115 -23.66 -28.90 21.18
CA LYS A 115 -24.23 -30.06 21.85
C LYS A 115 -23.63 -30.26 23.23
N GLU A 116 -22.31 -30.16 23.37
CA GLU A 116 -21.63 -30.23 24.67
C GLU A 116 -22.07 -29.10 25.60
N LEU A 117 -22.15 -27.87 25.09
CA LEU A 117 -22.63 -26.72 25.86
C LEU A 117 -24.06 -26.94 26.36
N LYS A 118 -24.94 -27.52 25.53
CA LYS A 118 -26.30 -27.85 25.93
C LYS A 118 -26.33 -28.90 27.06
N GLN A 119 -25.48 -29.92 26.98
CA GLN A 119 -25.37 -30.93 28.03
C GLN A 119 -24.87 -30.33 29.36
N VAL A 120 -23.84 -29.48 29.30
CA VAL A 120 -23.31 -28.79 30.50
C VAL A 120 -24.37 -27.91 31.12
N LYS A 121 -25.13 -27.15 30.32
CA LYS A 121 -26.24 -26.31 30.80
C LYS A 121 -27.32 -27.13 31.49
N GLU A 122 -27.70 -28.27 30.91
CA GLU A 122 -28.72 -29.15 31.48
C GLU A 122 -28.27 -29.74 32.83
N LEU A 123 -27.04 -30.26 32.89
CA LEU A 123 -26.46 -30.77 34.14
C LEU A 123 -26.34 -29.68 35.21
N PHE A 124 -25.97 -28.47 34.81
CA PHE A 124 -25.89 -27.32 35.71
C PHE A 124 -27.28 -26.96 36.28
N ASN A 125 -28.32 -26.93 35.45
CA ASN A 125 -29.70 -26.68 35.89
C ASN A 125 -30.16 -27.76 36.88
N GLN A 126 -29.94 -29.04 36.57
CA GLN A 126 -30.29 -30.15 37.46
C GLN A 126 -29.55 -30.07 38.80
N ALA A 127 -28.25 -29.74 38.79
CA ALA A 127 -27.48 -29.54 40.01
C ALA A 127 -28.03 -28.38 40.85
N THR A 128 -28.41 -27.27 40.19
CA THR A 128 -28.98 -26.09 40.84
C THR A 128 -30.35 -26.39 41.45
N ASP A 129 -31.23 -27.08 40.72
CA ASP A 129 -32.55 -27.48 41.18
C ASP A 129 -32.49 -28.46 42.35
N ASN A 130 -31.57 -29.43 42.31
CA ASN A 130 -31.32 -30.33 43.43
C ASN A 130 -30.85 -29.55 44.68
N CYS A 131 -29.93 -28.60 44.53
CA CYS A 131 -29.48 -27.76 45.65
C CYS A 131 -30.60 -26.88 46.23
N LEU A 132 -31.49 -26.35 45.38
CA LEU A 132 -32.64 -25.55 45.81
C LEU A 132 -33.70 -26.38 46.52
N ASN A 133 -34.00 -27.58 46.03
CA ASN A 133 -34.98 -28.47 46.64
C ASN A 133 -34.50 -29.05 47.97
N LEU A 134 -33.19 -29.28 48.14
CA LEU A 134 -32.58 -29.66 49.43
C LEU A 134 -32.60 -28.54 50.48
N LYS A 135 -32.85 -27.28 50.08
CA LYS A 135 -32.92 -26.11 50.95
C LYS A 135 -34.33 -25.68 51.37
N LYS A 136 -35.39 -26.41 50.98
CA LYS A 136 -36.75 -26.09 51.45
C LYS A 136 -36.80 -26.24 52.99
N PRO A 137 -37.01 -25.14 53.75
CA PRO A 137 -37.13 -25.21 55.19
C PRO A 137 -38.51 -25.72 55.59
N GLU A 138 -38.58 -26.51 56.68
CA GLU A 138 -39.82 -26.68 57.46
C GLU A 138 -40.30 -25.35 58.03
#